data_AF-A0A843D7H2-F1
#
_entry.id   AF-A0A843D7H2-F1
#
_cell.length_a   1.000
_cell.length_b   1.000
_cell.length_c   1.000
_cell.angle_alpha   90.00
_cell.angle_beta   90.00
_cell.angle_gamma   90.00
#
_symmetry.space_group_name_H-M   'P 1'
#
loop_
_entity.id
_entity.type
_entity.pdbx_description
1 polymer ?
#
loop_
_entity_poly.entity_id
_entity_poly.type
_entity_poly.pdbx_seq_one_letter_code
_entity_poly.pdbx_strand_id
1 'polypeptide(L)'
;MARPPLHLVTYPEIVPDTDSGIRRVTVKIPYAHLNYAHTIEVDEALYAGAKKSRKSATVPAGIGDAWLAGYYRAFVFDKHQEGFYPKLLAPFRKIRKELNLDSDRYLELLTAYVQGLPYDKEKLASIEIAPRFPVETAVDGTGICSDKSLLLAGLLSHEGYAAALLHFGKENHLAVGIPAPAGFDFQKTGYAVIETTAVSYIGSDPCTETKGSLVTRPKVIPIGNGTKTYSAIRDTAKILTVIRELEEKLNPEGTMVAELLRVKESAERQTETLRLLKERIEQDADLSEEEEKELLASAGRKLQRLQQTVHQYNALAKEFARLQELASFIRNNRLDRQAVVKRLQQIHSGGRS
;
A
#
# COMPACT_ATOMS: atom_id res chain seq x y z
N MET A 1 12.67 39.52 -14.14
CA MET A 1 13.10 39.40 -12.72
C MET A 1 14.15 38.32 -12.64
N ALA A 2 15.35 38.66 -12.20
CA ALA A 2 16.46 37.71 -12.06
C ALA A 2 16.09 36.62 -11.04
N ARG A 3 16.35 35.34 -11.36
CA ARG A 3 16.21 34.25 -10.38
C ARG A 3 17.16 34.54 -9.22
N PRO A 4 16.67 34.64 -7.97
CA PRO A 4 17.57 34.83 -6.83
C PRO A 4 18.54 33.64 -6.78
N PRO A 5 19.81 33.87 -6.50
CA PRO A 5 20.78 32.80 -6.50
C PRO A 5 20.51 31.81 -5.36
N LEU A 6 20.44 30.52 -5.69
CA LEU A 6 20.29 29.42 -4.74
C LEU A 6 21.46 29.27 -3.75
N HIS A 7 22.57 30.00 -3.96
CA HIS A 7 23.75 29.99 -3.08
C HIS A 7 23.56 30.74 -1.74
N LEU A 8 22.43 31.42 -1.55
CA LEU A 8 22.10 32.11 -0.30
C LEU A 8 21.24 31.26 0.65
N VAL A 9 20.86 30.05 0.25
CA VAL A 9 20.10 29.12 1.11
C VAL A 9 21.09 28.24 1.88
N THR A 10 20.99 28.22 3.20
CA THR A 10 21.70 27.25 4.04
C THR A 10 20.80 26.04 4.24
N TYR A 11 21.30 24.86 3.90
CA TYR A 11 20.58 23.60 4.06
C TYR A 11 21.02 22.85 5.32
N PRO A 12 20.23 21.86 5.78
CA PRO A 12 20.66 20.90 6.79
C PRO A 12 21.96 20.20 6.39
N GLU A 13 22.87 20.04 7.33
CA GLU A 13 24.11 19.29 7.17
C GLU A 13 24.41 18.57 8.48
N ILE A 14 24.88 17.33 8.39
CA ILE A 14 25.31 16.56 9.53
C ILE A 14 26.64 17.15 10.03
N VAL A 15 26.70 17.41 11.32
CA VAL A 15 27.94 17.64 12.05
C VAL A 15 28.19 16.36 12.85
N PRO A 16 29.15 15.50 12.42
CA PRO A 16 29.46 14.28 13.16
C PRO A 16 29.86 14.59 14.60
N ASP A 17 29.47 13.72 15.50
CA ASP A 17 29.89 13.80 16.90
C ASP A 17 31.35 13.35 17.07
N THR A 18 31.90 13.52 18.27
CA THR A 18 33.24 13.05 18.63
C THR A 18 33.28 11.59 19.08
N ASP A 19 32.13 10.93 19.18
CA ASP A 19 32.01 9.56 19.69
C ASP A 19 32.57 8.51 18.72
N SER A 20 33.64 7.81 19.12
CA SER A 20 34.36 6.83 18.29
C SER A 20 33.78 5.40 18.31
N GLY A 21 32.48 5.27 18.60
CA GLY A 21 31.81 3.96 18.73
C GLY A 21 31.31 3.37 17.40
N ILE A 22 31.04 2.07 17.41
CA ILE A 22 30.28 1.37 16.36
C ILE A 22 28.96 0.88 16.96
N ARG A 23 27.86 1.32 16.36
CA ARG A 23 26.50 0.84 16.65
C ARG A 23 26.14 -0.31 15.74
N ARG A 24 25.70 -1.42 16.34
CA ARG A 24 25.14 -2.56 15.60
C ARG A 24 23.63 -2.41 15.49
N VAL A 25 23.14 -2.34 14.26
CA VAL A 25 21.71 -2.15 13.96
C VAL A 25 21.19 -3.38 13.23
N THR A 26 20.11 -3.97 13.73
CA THR A 26 19.46 -5.11 13.06
C THR A 26 18.40 -4.61 12.08
N VAL A 27 18.67 -4.76 10.79
CA VAL A 27 17.77 -4.46 9.69
C VAL A 27 16.88 -5.67 9.43
N LYS A 28 15.58 -5.53 9.66
CA LYS A 28 14.57 -6.56 9.38
C LYS A 28 13.91 -6.29 8.02
N ILE A 29 13.91 -7.26 7.12
CA ILE A 29 13.43 -7.11 5.76
C ILE A 29 12.36 -8.17 5.49
N PRO A 30 11.07 -7.80 5.54
CA PRO A 30 9.98 -8.68 5.11
C PRO A 30 9.90 -8.66 3.57
N TYR A 31 9.96 -9.81 2.91
CA TYR A 31 9.81 -9.90 1.45
C TYR A 31 9.36 -11.30 1.01
N ALA A 32 8.32 -11.39 0.18
CA ALA A 32 7.81 -12.65 -0.37
C ALA A 32 7.70 -13.80 0.65
N HIS A 33 7.06 -13.54 1.81
CA HIS A 33 6.93 -14.46 2.96
C HIS A 33 8.20 -14.84 3.71
N LEU A 34 9.35 -14.32 3.27
CA LEU A 34 10.63 -14.45 3.95
C LEU A 34 10.85 -13.26 4.88
N ASN A 35 11.47 -13.53 6.03
CA ASN A 35 11.86 -12.51 6.98
C ASN A 35 13.38 -12.57 7.15
N TYR A 36 14.08 -11.65 6.51
CA TYR A 36 15.53 -11.53 6.67
C TYR A 36 15.85 -10.62 7.86
N ALA A 37 16.92 -10.94 8.57
CA ALA A 37 17.50 -10.09 9.60
C ALA A 37 19.00 -10.01 9.38
N HIS A 38 19.50 -8.79 9.20
CA HIS A 38 20.93 -8.55 9.00
C HIS A 38 21.40 -7.45 9.93
N THR A 39 22.53 -7.68 10.60
CA THR A 39 23.19 -6.65 11.39
C THR A 39 24.12 -5.84 10.50
N ILE A 40 23.96 -4.52 10.53
CA ILE A 40 24.90 -3.57 9.93
C ILE A 40 25.62 -2.80 11.04
N GLU A 41 26.82 -2.33 10.73
CA GLU A 41 27.63 -1.50 11.61
C GLU A 41 27.54 -0.04 11.17
N VAL A 42 27.11 0.84 12.06
CA VAL A 42 26.95 2.27 11.84
C VAL A 42 27.87 3.02 12.78
N ASP A 43 28.59 4.02 12.27
CA ASP A 43 29.49 4.82 13.09
C ASP A 43 28.68 5.68 14.07
N GLU A 44 28.97 5.60 15.37
CA GLU A 44 28.20 6.28 16.42
C GLU A 44 28.28 7.80 16.25
N ALA A 45 29.46 8.33 15.92
CA ALA A 45 29.65 9.74 15.57
C ALA A 45 28.70 10.23 14.47
N LEU A 46 28.47 9.41 13.44
CA LEU A 46 27.55 9.75 12.35
C LEU A 46 26.11 9.82 12.86
N TYR A 47 25.65 8.80 13.58
CA TYR A 47 24.28 8.72 14.08
C TYR A 47 23.99 9.78 15.15
N ALA A 48 24.84 9.88 16.17
CA ALA A 48 24.69 10.87 17.24
C ALA A 48 24.79 12.31 16.70
N GLY A 49 25.74 12.55 15.80
CA GLY A 49 25.91 13.83 15.10
C GLY A 49 24.68 14.18 14.28
N ALA A 50 24.14 13.23 13.52
CA ALA A 50 22.91 13.41 12.77
C ALA A 50 21.76 13.86 13.68
N LYS A 51 21.52 13.21 14.83
CA LYS A 51 20.45 13.59 15.76
C LYS A 51 20.58 15.02 16.30
N LYS A 52 21.80 15.47 16.58
CA LYS A 52 22.09 16.81 17.11
C LYS A 52 22.12 17.90 16.05
N SER A 53 22.23 17.50 14.77
CA SER A 53 22.38 18.43 13.65
C SER A 53 21.09 19.17 13.33
N ARG A 54 21.24 20.41 12.87
CA ARG A 54 20.13 21.27 12.45
C ARG A 54 19.35 20.63 11.30
N LYS A 55 18.01 20.60 11.41
CA LYS A 55 17.09 20.04 10.40
C LYS A 55 16.35 21.07 9.54
N SER A 56 16.57 22.37 9.78
CA SER A 56 15.88 23.45 9.08
C SER A 56 16.79 24.11 8.03
N ALA A 57 16.19 24.60 6.95
CA ALA A 57 16.88 25.48 6.01
C ALA A 57 16.74 26.96 6.44
N THR A 58 17.75 27.78 6.15
CA THR A 58 17.62 29.25 6.17
C THR A 58 17.36 29.70 4.74
N VAL A 59 16.18 30.24 4.48
CA VAL A 59 15.76 30.67 3.15
C VAL A 59 15.57 32.20 3.15
N PRO A 60 16.39 32.96 2.42
CA PRO A 60 16.17 34.39 2.22
C PRO A 60 14.79 34.72 1.65
N ALA A 61 14.28 35.90 2.01
CA ALA A 61 13.03 36.41 1.47
C ALA A 61 13.06 36.49 -0.07
N GLY A 62 11.94 36.16 -0.72
CA GLY A 62 11.81 36.19 -2.18
C GLY A 62 12.30 34.93 -2.91
N ILE A 63 12.88 33.95 -2.20
CA ILE A 63 13.14 32.62 -2.77
C ILE A 63 11.85 31.81 -2.68
N GLY A 64 11.18 31.65 -3.83
CA GLY A 64 10.04 30.73 -3.96
C GLY A 64 10.44 29.27 -3.73
N ASP A 65 9.57 28.32 -4.02
CA ASP A 65 9.72 26.90 -3.64
C ASP A 65 10.94 26.13 -4.20
N ALA A 66 11.79 26.76 -5.01
CA ALA A 66 12.98 26.14 -5.60
C ALA A 66 13.97 25.61 -4.53
N TRP A 67 13.96 26.16 -3.32
CA TRP A 67 14.80 25.71 -2.21
C TRP A 67 14.42 24.30 -1.70
N LEU A 68 13.17 23.85 -1.90
CA LEU A 68 12.71 22.55 -1.41
C LEU A 68 13.51 21.38 -1.97
N ALA A 69 13.94 21.49 -3.24
CA ALA A 69 14.77 20.46 -3.85
C ALA A 69 16.14 20.34 -3.19
N GLY A 70 16.79 21.49 -2.91
CA GLY A 70 18.05 21.52 -2.18
C GLY A 70 17.89 20.99 -0.75
N TYR A 71 16.79 21.35 -0.08
CA TYR A 71 16.48 20.90 1.28
C TYR A 71 16.45 19.39 1.41
N TYR A 72 15.63 18.70 0.60
CA TYR A 72 15.54 17.25 0.69
C TYR A 72 16.78 16.52 0.18
N ARG A 73 17.45 17.06 -0.85
CA ARG A 73 18.71 16.49 -1.33
C ARG A 73 19.82 16.58 -0.28
N ALA A 74 19.84 17.63 0.54
CA ALA A 74 20.81 17.77 1.62
C ALA A 74 20.65 16.66 2.69
N PHE A 75 19.42 16.20 2.98
CA PHE A 75 19.23 15.02 3.82
C PHE A 75 19.73 13.73 3.18
N VAL A 76 19.45 13.53 1.90
CA VAL A 76 19.73 12.27 1.21
C VAL A 76 21.22 12.12 0.89
N PHE A 77 21.86 13.19 0.43
CA PHE A 77 23.24 13.21 -0.06
C PHE A 77 24.18 13.99 0.86
N ASP A 78 23.88 14.04 2.15
CA ASP A 78 24.86 14.51 3.12
C ASP A 78 26.14 13.68 2.98
N LYS A 79 27.28 14.36 2.79
CA LYS A 79 28.59 13.72 2.55
C LYS A 79 28.97 12.73 3.65
N HIS A 80 28.52 12.94 4.89
CA HIS A 80 28.83 12.06 6.01
C HIS A 80 28.06 10.73 5.95
N GLN A 81 27.02 10.63 5.11
CA GLN A 81 26.28 9.39 4.88
C GLN A 81 26.80 8.55 3.69
N GLU A 82 27.81 9.02 2.95
CA GLU A 82 28.36 8.27 1.80
C GLU A 82 28.87 6.87 2.20
N GLY A 83 29.48 6.75 3.39
CA GLY A 83 29.92 5.46 3.93
C GLY A 83 28.78 4.60 4.50
N PHE A 84 27.64 5.19 4.82
CA PHE A 84 26.50 4.51 5.43
C PHE A 84 25.65 3.74 4.40
N TYR A 85 25.33 4.35 3.25
CA TYR A 85 24.48 3.70 2.24
C TYR A 85 25.02 2.35 1.74
N PRO A 86 26.31 2.20 1.40
CA PRO A 86 26.84 0.90 1.00
C PRO A 86 26.69 -0.18 2.08
N LYS A 87 26.87 0.18 3.36
CA LYS A 87 26.68 -0.75 4.49
C LYS A 87 25.21 -1.15 4.62
N LEU A 88 24.28 -0.20 4.51
CA LEU A 88 22.84 -0.48 4.55
C LEU A 88 22.36 -1.29 3.34
N LEU A 89 22.88 -1.02 2.14
CA LEU A 89 22.48 -1.68 0.89
C LEU A 89 23.07 -3.08 0.71
N ALA A 90 24.17 -3.41 1.40
CA ALA A 90 24.85 -4.70 1.25
C ALA A 90 23.94 -5.93 1.49
N PRO A 91 23.13 -5.99 2.58
CA PRO A 91 22.13 -7.05 2.77
C PRO A 91 21.13 -7.19 1.62
N PHE A 92 20.61 -6.07 1.10
CA PHE A 92 19.66 -6.07 0.00
C PHE A 92 20.28 -6.62 -1.29
N ARG A 93 21.51 -6.19 -1.61
CA ARG A 93 22.27 -6.69 -2.77
C ARG A 93 22.54 -8.18 -2.65
N LYS A 94 22.75 -8.70 -1.43
CA LYS A 94 22.90 -10.13 -1.17
C LYS A 94 21.60 -10.88 -1.47
N ILE A 95 20.47 -10.45 -0.89
CA ILE A 95 19.13 -11.04 -1.15
C ILE A 95 18.81 -11.00 -2.64
N ARG A 96 19.08 -9.88 -3.31
CA ARG A 96 18.91 -9.72 -4.76
C ARG A 96 19.61 -10.82 -5.56
N LYS A 97 20.86 -11.12 -5.20
CA LYS A 97 21.66 -12.17 -5.86
C LYS A 97 21.12 -13.56 -5.54
N GLU A 98 20.84 -13.84 -4.27
CA GLU A 98 20.35 -15.15 -3.81
C GLU A 98 19.01 -15.53 -4.44
N LEU A 99 18.09 -14.58 -4.56
CA LEU A 99 16.77 -14.78 -5.15
C LEU A 99 16.71 -14.47 -6.66
N ASN A 100 17.83 -14.07 -7.27
CA ASN A 100 17.92 -13.64 -8.66
C ASN A 100 16.83 -12.60 -9.03
N LEU A 101 16.73 -11.54 -8.21
CA LEU A 101 15.73 -10.49 -8.39
C LEU A 101 16.12 -9.58 -9.55
N ASP A 102 15.17 -9.35 -10.44
CA ASP A 102 15.25 -8.31 -11.47
C ASP A 102 15.14 -6.90 -10.87
N SER A 103 15.21 -5.88 -11.74
CA SER A 103 15.16 -4.47 -11.31
C SER A 103 13.85 -4.10 -10.60
N ASP A 104 12.72 -4.67 -10.99
CA ASP A 104 11.43 -4.33 -10.39
C ASP A 104 11.29 -5.00 -9.01
N ARG A 105 11.64 -6.28 -8.92
CA ARG A 105 11.62 -7.02 -7.65
C ARG A 105 12.63 -6.50 -6.64
N TYR A 106 13.78 -6.02 -7.09
CA TYR A 106 14.75 -5.39 -6.21
C TYR A 106 14.27 -4.03 -5.67
N LEU A 107 13.59 -3.24 -6.50
CA LEU A 107 12.92 -2.01 -6.04
C LEU A 107 11.85 -2.35 -5.01
N GLU A 108 11.00 -3.35 -5.29
CA GLU A 108 9.96 -3.83 -4.36
C GLU A 108 10.54 -4.30 -3.02
N LEU A 109 11.71 -4.97 -3.02
CA LEU A 109 12.42 -5.37 -1.80
C LEU A 109 12.83 -4.16 -0.94
N LEU A 110 13.40 -3.12 -1.56
CA LEU A 110 13.78 -1.88 -0.87
C LEU A 110 12.55 -1.15 -0.33
N THR A 111 11.48 -1.09 -1.11
CA THR A 111 10.18 -0.54 -0.71
C THR A 111 9.59 -1.32 0.48
N ALA A 112 9.62 -2.65 0.44
CA ALA A 112 9.08 -3.51 1.49
C ALA A 112 9.77 -3.31 2.83
N TYR A 113 11.10 -3.16 2.84
CA TYR A 113 11.86 -2.80 4.04
C TYR A 113 11.35 -1.50 4.65
N VAL A 114 11.27 -0.43 3.85
CA VAL A 114 10.88 0.88 4.37
C VAL A 114 9.42 0.88 4.81
N GLN A 115 8.50 0.30 4.02
CA GLN A 115 7.09 0.13 4.41
C GLN A 115 6.94 -0.68 5.70
N GLY A 116 7.81 -1.66 5.92
CA GLY A 116 7.81 -2.51 7.12
C GLY A 116 8.29 -1.83 8.41
N LEU A 117 8.96 -0.67 8.34
CA LEU A 117 9.31 0.09 9.54
C LEU A 117 8.04 0.60 10.25
N PRO A 118 7.90 0.50 11.58
CA PRO A 118 6.81 1.12 12.32
C PRO A 118 6.64 2.62 12.01
N TYR A 119 5.39 3.08 12.07
CA TYR A 119 5.07 4.50 11.95
C TYR A 119 5.24 5.20 13.30
N ASP A 120 6.03 6.28 13.34
CA ASP A 120 6.40 6.99 14.56
C ASP A 120 5.29 7.98 15.01
N LYS A 121 4.29 7.44 15.71
CA LYS A 121 3.16 8.23 16.24
C LYS A 121 3.58 9.22 17.31
N GLU A 122 4.61 8.90 18.10
CA GLU A 122 5.13 9.77 19.14
C GLU A 122 5.79 11.01 18.54
N LYS A 123 6.64 10.82 17.53
CA LYS A 123 7.20 11.94 16.77
C LYS A 123 6.12 12.77 16.09
N LEU A 124 5.11 12.13 15.49
CA LEU A 124 4.01 12.86 14.83
C LEU A 124 3.26 13.78 15.81
N ALA A 125 3.12 13.36 17.06
CA ALA A 125 2.47 14.14 18.12
C ALA A 125 3.41 15.17 18.78
N SER A 126 4.70 15.16 18.45
CA SER A 126 5.70 16.05 19.04
C SER A 126 5.74 17.43 18.38
N ILE A 127 6.43 18.37 19.03
CA ILE A 127 6.66 19.72 18.49
C ILE A 127 7.72 19.68 17.37
N GLU A 128 8.62 18.69 17.37
CA GLU A 128 9.71 18.55 16.41
C GLU A 128 9.41 17.50 15.34
N ILE A 129 8.57 17.90 14.36
CA ILE A 129 8.19 17.06 13.22
C ILE A 129 9.17 17.14 12.03
N ALA A 130 10.34 17.74 12.23
CA ALA A 130 11.32 17.89 11.17
C ALA A 130 11.80 16.53 10.62
N PRO A 131 12.14 16.42 9.33
CA PRO A 131 12.65 15.18 8.77
C PRO A 131 13.95 14.72 9.45
N ARG A 132 14.09 13.41 9.62
CA ARG A 132 15.33 12.72 10.00
C ARG A 132 16.25 12.56 8.78
N PHE A 133 17.56 12.56 9.01
CA PHE A 133 18.51 12.02 8.04
C PHE A 133 18.27 10.51 7.89
N PRO A 134 18.47 9.92 6.69
CA PRO A 134 18.30 8.50 6.45
C PRO A 134 19.01 7.58 7.46
N VAL A 135 20.20 7.94 7.92
CA VAL A 135 20.91 7.18 8.97
C VAL A 135 20.11 7.10 10.28
N GLU A 136 19.46 8.18 10.71
CA GLU A 136 18.63 8.16 11.91
C GLU A 136 17.43 7.24 11.72
N THR A 137 16.71 7.35 10.61
CA THR A 137 15.53 6.50 10.33
C THR A 137 15.88 5.02 10.29
N ALA A 138 17.03 4.67 9.70
CA ALA A 138 17.48 3.29 9.63
C ALA A 138 17.94 2.75 10.99
N VAL A 139 18.62 3.58 11.80
CA VAL A 139 19.11 3.20 13.14
C VAL A 139 17.97 3.13 14.15
N ASP A 140 17.11 4.14 14.20
CA ASP A 140 15.94 4.19 15.09
C ASP A 140 14.90 3.11 14.70
N GLY A 141 14.92 2.67 13.43
CA GLY A 141 14.03 1.63 12.93
C GLY A 141 12.56 2.04 12.87
N THR A 142 12.27 3.34 12.84
CA THR A 142 10.92 3.92 12.83
C THR A 142 10.96 5.32 12.20
N GLY A 143 9.81 5.82 11.74
CA GLY A 143 9.72 7.19 11.22
C GLY A 143 8.31 7.60 10.81
N ILE A 144 8.13 8.89 10.54
CA ILE A 144 6.92 9.42 9.90
C ILE A 144 7.07 9.42 8.37
N CYS A 145 6.08 9.93 7.64
CA CYS A 145 6.06 9.92 6.17
C CYS A 145 7.30 10.56 5.54
N SER A 146 7.81 11.67 6.10
CA SER A 146 8.99 12.36 5.60
C SER A 146 10.27 11.54 5.79
N ASP A 147 10.49 11.01 6.98
CA ASP A 147 11.65 10.17 7.35
C ASP A 147 11.75 8.95 6.43
N LYS A 148 10.64 8.21 6.32
CA LYS A 148 10.55 6.97 5.55
C LYS A 148 10.70 7.26 4.05
N SER A 149 10.11 8.34 3.55
CA SER A 149 10.27 8.72 2.14
C SER A 149 11.69 9.16 1.80
N LEU A 150 12.39 9.88 2.69
CA LEU A 150 13.79 10.25 2.47
C LEU A 150 14.70 9.03 2.47
N LEU A 151 14.50 8.10 3.41
CA LEU A 151 15.23 6.84 3.44
C LEU A 151 15.02 6.05 2.13
N LEU A 152 13.77 5.83 1.70
CA LEU A 152 13.51 5.08 0.47
C LEU A 152 14.05 5.79 -0.77
N ALA A 153 13.84 7.10 -0.90
CA ALA A 153 14.35 7.86 -2.05
C ALA A 153 15.89 7.82 -2.11
N GLY A 154 16.56 7.85 -0.95
CA GLY A 154 18.00 7.68 -0.85
C GLY A 154 18.47 6.30 -1.28
N LEU A 155 17.85 5.23 -0.78
CA LEU A 155 18.14 3.85 -1.18
C LEU A 155 17.99 3.66 -2.69
N LEU A 156 16.85 4.08 -3.25
CA LEU A 156 16.56 3.95 -4.67
C LEU A 156 17.52 4.76 -5.54
N SER A 157 17.85 6.00 -5.13
CA SER A 157 18.79 6.85 -5.87
C SER A 157 20.19 6.25 -5.90
N HIS A 158 20.69 5.72 -4.77
CA HIS A 158 22.00 5.05 -4.70
C HIS A 158 22.05 3.73 -5.49
N GLU A 159 20.90 3.10 -5.74
CA GLU A 159 20.78 1.92 -6.61
C GLU A 159 20.49 2.27 -8.08
N GLY A 160 20.48 3.56 -8.43
CA GLY A 160 20.38 4.06 -9.79
C GLY A 160 18.95 4.14 -10.34
N TYR A 161 17.93 4.11 -9.48
CA TYR A 161 16.55 4.39 -9.87
C TYR A 161 16.28 5.88 -9.97
N ALA A 162 15.41 6.25 -10.90
CA ALA A 162 14.99 7.62 -11.15
C ALA A 162 14.00 8.13 -10.07
N ALA A 163 14.37 8.01 -8.81
CA ALA A 163 13.49 8.33 -7.68
C ALA A 163 13.28 9.85 -7.51
N ALA A 164 12.04 10.19 -7.19
CA ALA A 164 11.64 11.53 -6.79
C ALA A 164 10.91 11.50 -5.45
N LEU A 165 10.83 12.65 -4.77
CA LEU A 165 9.85 12.86 -3.71
C LEU A 165 8.60 13.50 -4.30
N LEU A 166 7.45 13.11 -3.78
CA LEU A 166 6.15 13.70 -4.06
C LEU A 166 5.71 14.45 -2.80
N HIS A 167 5.83 15.77 -2.84
CA HIS A 167 5.52 16.64 -1.70
C HIS A 167 4.09 17.20 -1.81
N PHE A 168 3.22 16.72 -0.90
CA PHE A 168 1.82 17.10 -0.78
C PHE A 168 1.67 18.16 0.30
N GLY A 169 1.87 19.43 -0.09
CA GLY A 169 1.94 20.54 0.87
C GLY A 169 0.65 20.77 1.65
N LYS A 170 -0.53 20.55 1.05
CA LYS A 170 -1.81 20.77 1.75
C LYS A 170 -2.11 19.67 2.77
N GLU A 171 -1.81 18.43 2.40
CA GLU A 171 -2.00 17.26 3.25
C GLU A 171 -0.89 17.14 4.31
N ASN A 172 0.20 17.91 4.18
CA ASN A 172 1.44 17.76 4.94
C ASN A 172 1.91 16.30 4.91
N HIS A 173 2.12 15.79 3.69
CA HIS A 173 2.54 14.41 3.43
C HIS A 173 3.68 14.38 2.41
N LEU A 174 4.54 13.38 2.57
CA LEU A 174 5.66 13.12 1.67
C LEU A 174 5.60 11.64 1.28
N ALA A 175 5.67 11.37 -0.02
CA ALA A 175 5.78 10.03 -0.56
C ALA A 175 6.96 9.96 -1.54
N VAL A 176 7.28 8.75 -2.01
CA VAL A 176 8.28 8.56 -3.07
C VAL A 176 7.57 8.42 -4.41
N GLY A 177 8.18 8.93 -5.47
CA GLY A 177 7.73 8.80 -6.84
C GLY A 177 8.71 7.98 -7.67
N ILE A 178 8.20 7.15 -8.57
CA ILE A 178 8.97 6.48 -9.62
C ILE A 178 8.35 6.79 -10.99
N PRO A 179 9.14 7.02 -12.06
CA PRO A 179 8.58 7.38 -13.35
C PRO A 179 7.58 6.33 -13.84
N ALA A 180 6.44 6.80 -14.33
CA ALA A 180 5.37 5.96 -14.82
C ALA A 180 4.84 6.50 -16.15
N PRO A 181 4.43 5.61 -17.07
CA PRO A 181 3.77 6.03 -18.30
C PRO A 181 2.41 6.67 -18.00
N ALA A 182 1.94 7.51 -18.94
CA ALA A 182 0.64 8.18 -18.84
C ALA A 182 -0.49 7.17 -18.56
N GLY A 183 -1.35 7.52 -17.61
CA GLY A 183 -2.47 6.66 -17.17
C GLY A 183 -2.10 5.72 -16.02
N PHE A 184 -0.83 5.65 -15.64
CA PHE A 184 -0.34 4.95 -14.45
C PHE A 184 0.36 5.90 -13.46
N ASP A 185 0.43 7.18 -13.81
CA ASP A 185 1.01 8.22 -13.00
C ASP A 185 -0.04 8.95 -12.16
N PHE A 186 0.36 9.43 -10.99
CA PHE A 186 -0.53 10.13 -10.10
C PHE A 186 -0.74 11.56 -10.60
N GLN A 187 -2.00 11.93 -10.88
CA GLN A 187 -2.40 13.29 -11.27
C GLN A 187 -1.55 13.95 -12.36
N LYS A 188 -1.21 13.20 -13.43
CA LYS A 188 -0.44 13.73 -14.57
C LYS A 188 0.91 14.32 -14.15
N THR A 189 1.54 13.73 -13.13
CA THR A 189 2.87 14.14 -12.65
C THR A 189 3.99 13.47 -13.44
N GLY A 190 3.70 12.38 -14.16
CA GLY A 190 4.70 11.49 -14.76
C GLY A 190 5.30 10.48 -13.80
N TYR A 191 4.83 10.42 -12.54
CA TYR A 191 5.33 9.52 -11.51
C TYR A 191 4.18 8.72 -10.88
N ALA A 192 4.38 7.41 -10.71
CA ALA A 192 3.56 6.60 -9.82
C ALA A 192 4.00 6.83 -8.37
N VAL A 193 3.04 6.76 -7.44
CA VAL A 193 3.32 6.93 -6.02
C VAL A 193 3.80 5.61 -5.42
N ILE A 194 4.82 5.69 -4.58
CA ILE A 194 5.22 4.65 -3.64
C ILE A 194 4.91 5.19 -2.24
N GLU A 195 3.80 4.73 -1.66
CA GLU A 195 3.45 5.05 -0.29
C GLU A 195 4.40 4.30 0.65
N THR A 196 5.00 5.02 1.60
CA THR A 196 5.98 4.46 2.53
C THR A 196 5.40 4.18 3.91
N THR A 197 4.23 4.74 4.25
CA THR A 197 3.65 4.60 5.59
C THR A 197 2.90 3.30 5.80
N ALA A 198 2.51 2.60 4.74
CA ALA A 198 1.80 1.33 4.82
C ALA A 198 2.23 0.36 3.71
N VAL A 199 2.14 -0.95 4.00
CA VAL A 199 2.40 -2.01 3.02
C VAL A 199 1.34 -1.97 1.92
N SER A 200 1.77 -1.55 0.73
CA SER A 200 0.91 -1.31 -0.44
C SER A 200 1.68 -1.51 -1.74
N TYR A 201 0.95 -1.72 -2.84
CA TYR A 201 1.56 -1.83 -4.16
C TYR A 201 1.99 -0.46 -4.69
N ILE A 202 3.02 -0.46 -5.54
CA ILE A 202 3.43 0.76 -6.24
C ILE A 202 2.30 1.19 -7.18
N GLY A 203 1.93 2.46 -7.11
CA GLY A 203 0.78 3.03 -7.80
C GLY A 203 -0.54 2.89 -7.05
N SER A 204 -0.55 2.37 -5.82
CA SER A 204 -1.72 2.46 -4.94
C SER A 204 -2.13 3.91 -4.75
N ASP A 205 -3.45 4.16 -4.68
CA ASP A 205 -3.98 5.46 -4.31
C ASP A 205 -3.41 5.83 -2.94
N PRO A 206 -2.63 6.92 -2.85
CA PRO A 206 -1.94 7.22 -1.62
C PRO A 206 -2.97 7.65 -0.57
N CYS A 207 -3.05 6.84 0.48
CA CYS A 207 -3.88 7.10 1.65
C CYS A 207 -2.95 7.19 2.85
N THR A 208 -3.06 8.27 3.58
CA THR A 208 -2.30 8.44 4.81
C THR A 208 -2.98 7.69 5.94
N GLU A 209 -2.21 7.10 6.86
CA GLU A 209 -2.78 6.43 8.04
C GLU A 209 -3.60 7.39 8.93
N THR A 210 -3.47 8.71 8.76
CA THR A 210 -4.02 9.72 9.69
C THR A 210 -4.93 10.78 9.05
N LYS A 211 -4.90 10.98 7.73
CA LYS A 211 -5.61 12.09 7.04
C LYS A 211 -6.42 11.67 5.81
N GLY A 212 -6.50 10.38 5.52
CA GLY A 212 -7.24 9.86 4.36
C GLY A 212 -6.50 10.05 3.04
N SER A 213 -7.25 10.04 1.94
CA SER A 213 -6.74 10.06 0.56
C SER A 213 -6.04 11.37 0.20
N LEU A 214 -4.89 11.28 -0.48
CA LEU A 214 -4.25 12.46 -1.06
C LEU A 214 -4.98 12.88 -2.32
N VAL A 215 -5.39 14.14 -2.39
CA VAL A 215 -6.23 14.66 -3.48
C VAL A 215 -5.56 15.80 -4.23
N THR A 216 -4.47 16.38 -3.73
CA THR A 216 -3.75 17.45 -4.42
C THR A 216 -2.63 16.94 -5.32
N ARG A 217 -2.33 17.72 -6.38
CA ARG A 217 -1.19 17.44 -7.25
C ARG A 217 0.10 17.78 -6.48
N PRO A 218 1.01 16.82 -6.27
CA PRO A 218 2.21 17.06 -5.49
C PRO A 218 3.23 17.88 -6.29
N LYS A 219 4.15 18.53 -5.56
CA LYS A 219 5.41 19.00 -6.13
C LYS A 219 6.33 17.80 -6.31
N VAL A 220 6.80 17.56 -7.53
CA VAL A 220 7.75 16.50 -7.84
C VAL A 220 9.17 17.03 -7.65
N ILE A 221 9.96 16.33 -6.83
CA ILE A 221 11.33 16.71 -6.48
C ILE A 221 12.27 15.53 -6.81
N PRO A 222 12.92 15.52 -7.99
CA PRO A 222 13.91 14.49 -8.30
C PRO A 222 15.05 14.50 -7.29
N ILE A 223 15.45 13.35 -6.78
CA ILE A 223 16.48 13.26 -5.73
C ILE A 223 17.85 12.97 -6.35
N GLY A 224 18.03 11.83 -7.01
CA GLY A 224 19.28 11.49 -7.69
C GLY A 224 19.25 11.68 -9.20
N ASN A 225 20.30 11.17 -9.86
CA ASN A 225 20.46 11.12 -11.32
C ASN A 225 20.24 9.70 -11.88
N GLY A 226 19.55 8.83 -11.12
CA GLY A 226 19.27 7.48 -11.55
C GLY A 226 18.35 7.44 -12.78
N THR A 227 18.42 6.35 -13.53
CA THR A 227 17.68 6.17 -14.79
C THR A 227 16.83 4.90 -14.81
N LYS A 228 17.01 3.98 -13.86
CA LYS A 228 16.17 2.78 -13.77
C LYS A 228 14.74 3.16 -13.41
N THR A 229 13.80 2.52 -14.09
CA THR A 229 12.36 2.71 -13.92
C THR A 229 11.72 1.47 -13.29
N TYR A 230 10.42 1.56 -12.97
CA TYR A 230 9.60 0.42 -12.54
C TYR A 230 8.71 -0.05 -13.69
N SER A 231 9.02 -1.19 -14.30
CA SER A 231 8.33 -1.66 -15.51
C SER A 231 7.03 -2.42 -15.22
N ALA A 232 6.91 -2.99 -14.02
CA ALA A 232 5.78 -3.78 -13.56
C ALA A 232 4.55 -2.96 -13.11
N ILE A 233 4.52 -1.65 -13.36
CA ILE A 233 3.39 -0.78 -12.98
C ILE A 233 2.05 -1.24 -13.57
N ARG A 234 2.07 -1.89 -14.74
CA ARG A 234 0.85 -2.46 -15.35
C ARG A 234 0.32 -3.65 -14.58
N ASP A 235 1.20 -4.44 -13.98
CA ASP A 235 0.81 -5.58 -13.15
C ASP A 235 0.23 -5.10 -11.82
N THR A 236 0.87 -4.13 -11.16
CA THR A 236 0.32 -3.56 -9.93
C THR A 236 -1.03 -2.88 -10.17
N ALA A 237 -1.18 -2.15 -11.27
CA ALA A 237 -2.46 -1.54 -11.64
C ALA A 237 -3.59 -2.57 -11.83
N LYS A 238 -3.31 -3.72 -12.45
CA LYS A 238 -4.29 -4.82 -12.56
C LYS A 238 -4.68 -5.37 -11.19
N ILE A 239 -3.69 -5.59 -10.32
CA ILE A 239 -3.94 -6.06 -8.95
C ILE A 239 -4.82 -5.05 -8.20
N LEU A 240 -4.51 -3.76 -8.31
CA LEU A 240 -5.26 -2.70 -7.65
C LEU A 240 -6.71 -2.59 -8.15
N THR A 241 -6.94 -2.78 -9.45
CA THR A 241 -8.30 -2.89 -9.99
C THR A 241 -9.05 -4.07 -9.38
N VAL A 242 -8.43 -5.25 -9.30
CA VAL A 242 -9.06 -6.42 -8.66
C VAL A 242 -9.34 -6.17 -7.17
N ILE A 243 -8.42 -5.51 -6.45
CA ILE A 243 -8.64 -5.14 -5.05
C ILE A 243 -9.89 -4.26 -4.92
N ARG A 244 -10.03 -3.21 -5.74
CA ARG A 244 -11.21 -2.33 -5.72
C ARG A 244 -12.51 -3.08 -6.01
N GLU A 245 -12.50 -3.96 -7.02
CA GLU A 245 -13.68 -4.78 -7.35
C GLU A 245 -14.06 -5.74 -6.19
N LEU A 246 -13.07 -6.31 -5.51
CA LEU A 246 -13.31 -7.15 -4.34
C LEU A 246 -13.86 -6.33 -3.18
N GLU A 247 -13.32 -5.13 -2.92
CA GLU A 247 -13.81 -4.22 -1.90
C GLU A 247 -15.27 -3.80 -2.17
N GLU A 248 -15.62 -3.44 -3.40
CA GLU A 248 -17.00 -3.08 -3.80
C GLU A 248 -18.00 -4.23 -3.59
N LYS A 249 -17.58 -5.47 -3.83
CA LYS A 249 -18.45 -6.65 -3.72
C LYS A 249 -18.57 -7.18 -2.30
N LEU A 250 -17.47 -7.19 -1.55
CA LEU A 250 -17.34 -7.92 -0.28
C LEU A 250 -17.50 -7.05 0.96
N ASN A 251 -17.50 -5.72 0.83
CA ASN A 251 -17.78 -4.86 1.98
C ASN A 251 -19.21 -5.11 2.53
N PRO A 252 -19.49 -4.81 3.81
CA PRO A 252 -20.80 -5.09 4.43
C PRO A 252 -22.00 -4.45 3.72
N GLU A 253 -21.80 -3.33 3.03
CA GLU A 253 -22.81 -2.61 2.24
C GLU A 253 -22.64 -2.89 0.72
N GLY A 254 -21.83 -3.89 0.38
CA GLY A 254 -21.35 -4.16 -0.96
C GLY A 254 -22.38 -4.88 -1.81
N THR A 255 -22.17 -4.84 -3.12
CA THR A 255 -23.16 -5.33 -4.10
C THR A 255 -23.50 -6.81 -3.91
N MET A 256 -22.51 -7.65 -3.57
CA MET A 256 -22.72 -9.08 -3.42
C MET A 256 -23.31 -9.44 -2.05
N VAL A 257 -22.96 -8.69 -1.01
CA VAL A 257 -23.59 -8.84 0.32
C VAL A 257 -25.06 -8.45 0.27
N ALA A 258 -25.38 -7.33 -0.37
CA ALA A 258 -26.75 -6.87 -0.56
C ALA A 258 -27.59 -7.91 -1.31
N GLU A 259 -27.06 -8.50 -2.38
CA GLU A 259 -27.78 -9.53 -3.14
C GLU A 259 -27.97 -10.82 -2.34
N LEU A 260 -26.97 -11.27 -1.57
CA LEU A 260 -27.10 -12.41 -0.66
C LEU A 260 -28.22 -12.21 0.36
N LEU A 261 -28.28 -11.03 0.99
CA LEU A 261 -29.32 -10.68 1.96
C LEU A 261 -30.70 -10.65 1.28
N ARG A 262 -30.81 -10.02 0.11
CA ARG A 262 -32.06 -9.96 -0.66
C ARG A 262 -32.61 -11.34 -0.99
N VAL A 263 -31.76 -12.25 -1.49
CA VAL A 263 -32.15 -13.62 -1.84
C VAL A 263 -32.49 -14.42 -0.59
N LYS A 264 -31.74 -14.25 0.51
CA LYS A 264 -32.02 -14.86 1.81
C LYS A 264 -33.40 -14.46 2.34
N GLU A 265 -33.69 -13.16 2.40
CA GLU A 265 -35.00 -12.63 2.83
C GLU A 265 -36.14 -13.11 1.92
N SER A 266 -35.87 -13.30 0.63
CA SER A 266 -36.86 -13.88 -0.29
C SER A 266 -37.13 -15.35 0.03
N ALA A 267 -36.10 -16.14 0.34
CA ALA A 267 -36.25 -17.53 0.73
C ALA A 267 -36.98 -17.67 2.07
N GLU A 268 -36.69 -16.81 3.05
CA GLU A 268 -37.37 -16.78 4.35
C GLU A 268 -38.86 -16.47 4.20
N ARG A 269 -39.22 -15.45 3.41
CA ARG A 269 -40.63 -15.14 3.11
C ARG A 269 -41.36 -16.29 2.40
N GLN A 270 -40.69 -16.93 1.45
CA GLN A 270 -41.26 -18.09 0.74
C GLN A 270 -41.45 -19.29 1.68
N THR A 271 -40.50 -19.52 2.59
CA THR A 271 -40.56 -20.57 3.62
C THR A 271 -41.73 -20.33 4.56
N GLU A 272 -41.90 -19.10 5.04
CA GLU A 272 -43.02 -18.73 5.90
C GLU A 272 -44.38 -18.89 5.20
N THR A 273 -44.46 -18.50 3.92
CA THR A 273 -45.67 -18.70 3.12
C THR A 273 -46.02 -20.19 2.97
N LEU A 274 -45.02 -21.05 2.79
CA LEU A 274 -45.22 -22.50 2.72
C LEU A 274 -45.63 -23.09 4.08
N ARG A 275 -45.07 -22.58 5.18
CA ARG A 275 -45.44 -22.97 6.55
C ARG A 275 -46.92 -22.69 6.81
N LEU A 276 -47.37 -21.46 6.56
CA LEU A 276 -48.77 -21.06 6.75
C LEU A 276 -49.73 -21.85 5.84
N LEU A 277 -49.32 -22.14 4.60
CA LEU A 277 -50.12 -22.95 3.68
C LEU A 277 -50.24 -24.41 4.16
N LYS A 278 -49.14 -24.97 4.68
CA LYS A 278 -49.13 -26.31 5.28
C LYS A 278 -50.05 -26.37 6.51
N GLU A 279 -49.94 -25.39 7.41
CA GLU A 279 -50.81 -25.30 8.60
C GLU A 279 -52.30 -25.22 8.23
N ARG A 280 -52.64 -24.46 7.18
CA ARG A 280 -54.02 -24.39 6.69
C ARG A 280 -54.53 -25.74 6.19
N ILE A 281 -53.73 -26.47 5.41
CA ILE A 281 -54.11 -27.80 4.91
C ILE A 281 -54.28 -28.80 6.06
N GLU A 282 -53.44 -28.71 7.10
CA GLU A 282 -53.47 -29.67 8.23
C GLU A 282 -54.58 -29.37 9.26
N GLN A 283 -55.03 -28.13 9.41
CA GLN A 283 -55.92 -27.71 10.49
C GLN A 283 -57.38 -27.50 10.07
N ASP A 284 -57.65 -27.34 8.77
CA ASP A 284 -58.97 -27.03 8.27
C ASP A 284 -59.73 -28.33 7.93
N ALA A 285 -60.50 -28.81 8.92
CA ALA A 285 -61.27 -30.05 8.82
C ALA A 285 -62.48 -29.97 7.87
N ASP A 286 -62.84 -28.76 7.42
CA ASP A 286 -64.00 -28.50 6.56
C ASP A 286 -63.60 -28.29 5.08
N LEU A 287 -62.33 -28.50 4.71
CA LEU A 287 -61.88 -28.41 3.32
C LEU A 287 -62.57 -29.45 2.44
N SER A 288 -63.10 -29.01 1.31
CA SER A 288 -63.51 -29.93 0.26
C SER A 288 -62.30 -30.56 -0.45
N GLU A 289 -62.48 -31.75 -1.04
CA GLU A 289 -61.42 -32.43 -1.80
C GLU A 289 -60.83 -31.55 -2.93
N GLU A 290 -61.68 -30.71 -3.53
CA GLU A 290 -61.29 -29.83 -4.64
C GLU A 290 -60.42 -28.66 -4.15
N GLU A 291 -60.75 -28.08 -2.99
CA GLU A 291 -59.96 -27.03 -2.34
C GLU A 291 -58.62 -27.57 -1.82
N GLU A 292 -58.60 -28.75 -1.20
CA GLU A 292 -57.38 -29.40 -0.74
C GLU A 292 -56.40 -29.62 -1.91
N LYS A 293 -56.91 -30.15 -3.03
CA LYS A 293 -56.12 -30.37 -4.24
C LYS A 293 -55.56 -29.07 -4.82
N GLU A 294 -56.32 -27.98 -4.80
CA GLU A 294 -55.85 -26.68 -5.26
C GLU A 294 -54.75 -26.11 -4.35
N LEU A 295 -54.91 -26.22 -3.03
CA LEU A 295 -53.92 -25.79 -2.04
C LEU A 295 -52.62 -26.59 -2.18
N LEU A 296 -52.69 -27.91 -2.36
CA LEU A 296 -51.53 -28.76 -2.63
C LEU A 296 -50.82 -28.39 -3.94
N ALA A 297 -51.57 -28.12 -5.01
CA ALA A 297 -50.99 -27.66 -6.27
C ALA A 297 -50.30 -26.29 -6.11
N SER A 298 -50.90 -25.38 -5.33
CA SER A 298 -50.30 -24.08 -4.97
C SER A 298 -49.02 -24.25 -4.15
N ALA A 299 -49.02 -25.16 -3.17
CA ALA A 299 -47.85 -25.50 -2.37
C ALA A 299 -46.72 -26.04 -3.24
N GLY A 300 -47.00 -26.94 -4.18
CA GLY A 300 -46.02 -27.47 -5.13
C GLY A 300 -45.35 -26.38 -5.95
N ARG A 301 -46.11 -25.42 -6.49
CA ARG A 301 -45.57 -24.27 -7.24
C ARG A 301 -44.70 -23.36 -6.37
N LYS A 302 -45.12 -23.09 -5.12
CA LYS A 302 -44.35 -22.27 -4.18
C LYS A 302 -43.07 -22.97 -3.72
N LEU A 303 -43.11 -24.28 -3.52
CA LEU A 303 -41.94 -25.10 -3.18
C LEU A 303 -40.91 -25.08 -4.30
N GLN A 304 -41.34 -25.20 -5.56
CA GLN A 304 -40.43 -25.09 -6.71
C GLN A 304 -39.75 -23.72 -6.77
N ARG A 305 -40.49 -22.63 -6.50
CA ARG A 305 -39.92 -21.28 -6.42
C ARG A 305 -38.90 -21.17 -5.27
N LEU A 306 -39.21 -21.71 -4.09
CA LEU A 306 -38.27 -21.75 -2.97
C LEU A 306 -37.00 -22.51 -3.33
N GLN A 307 -37.11 -23.68 -3.96
CA GLN A 307 -35.97 -24.46 -4.40
C GLN A 307 -35.08 -23.67 -5.37
N GLN A 308 -35.66 -22.90 -6.30
CA GLN A 308 -34.91 -22.01 -7.19
C GLN A 308 -34.21 -20.89 -6.42
N THR A 309 -34.89 -20.22 -5.48
CA THR A 309 -34.29 -19.18 -4.64
C THR A 309 -33.13 -19.72 -3.80
N VAL A 310 -33.29 -20.90 -3.20
CA VAL A 310 -32.23 -21.57 -2.43
C VAL A 310 -31.05 -21.95 -3.33
N HIS A 311 -31.30 -22.42 -4.55
CA HIS A 311 -30.24 -22.69 -5.51
C HIS A 311 -29.46 -21.42 -5.88
N GLN A 312 -30.15 -20.30 -6.12
CA GLN A 312 -29.55 -19.00 -6.37
C GLN A 312 -28.70 -18.53 -5.17
N TYR A 313 -29.24 -18.64 -3.95
CA TYR A 313 -28.53 -18.30 -2.72
C TYR A 313 -27.23 -19.12 -2.60
N ASN A 314 -27.31 -20.43 -2.80
CA ASN A 314 -26.14 -21.31 -2.70
C ASN A 314 -25.07 -20.98 -3.76
N ALA A 315 -25.48 -20.65 -4.98
CA ALA A 315 -24.56 -20.22 -6.03
C ALA A 315 -23.85 -18.91 -5.67
N LEU A 316 -24.59 -17.91 -5.16
CA LEU A 316 -24.04 -16.64 -4.69
C LEU A 316 -23.10 -16.84 -3.50
N ALA A 317 -23.49 -17.68 -2.53
CA ALA A 317 -22.67 -17.95 -1.34
C ALA A 317 -21.34 -18.63 -1.73
N LYS A 318 -21.36 -19.52 -2.73
CA LYS A 318 -20.16 -20.15 -3.26
C LYS A 318 -19.24 -19.13 -3.93
N GLU A 319 -19.78 -18.22 -4.74
CA GLU A 319 -18.98 -17.15 -5.35
C GLU A 319 -18.43 -16.17 -4.30
N PHE A 320 -19.21 -15.87 -3.26
CA PHE A 320 -18.75 -15.08 -2.11
C PHE A 320 -17.56 -15.70 -1.40
N ALA A 321 -17.62 -16.99 -1.07
CA ALA A 321 -16.49 -17.70 -0.51
C ALA A 321 -15.25 -17.63 -1.43
N ARG A 322 -15.43 -17.83 -2.75
CA ARG A 322 -14.33 -17.77 -3.73
C ARG A 322 -13.67 -16.38 -3.78
N LEU A 323 -14.47 -15.31 -3.78
CA LEU A 323 -13.94 -13.94 -3.78
C LEU A 323 -13.25 -13.60 -2.45
N GLN A 324 -13.76 -14.07 -1.32
CA GLN A 324 -13.11 -13.92 -0.01
C GLN A 324 -11.74 -14.62 0.03
N GLU A 325 -11.65 -15.83 -0.52
CA GLU A 325 -10.37 -16.55 -0.66
C GLU A 325 -9.37 -15.76 -1.50
N LEU A 326 -9.81 -15.20 -2.64
CA LEU A 326 -8.95 -14.35 -3.48
C LEU A 326 -8.49 -13.09 -2.74
N ALA A 327 -9.40 -12.40 -2.05
CA ALA A 327 -9.08 -11.22 -1.26
C ALA A 327 -8.05 -11.54 -0.16
N SER A 328 -8.24 -12.67 0.54
CA SER A 328 -7.30 -13.16 1.56
C SER A 328 -5.94 -13.48 0.95
N PHE A 329 -5.90 -14.15 -0.20
CA PHE A 329 -4.66 -14.45 -0.92
C PHE A 329 -3.90 -13.17 -1.27
N ILE A 330 -4.56 -12.18 -1.90
CA ILE A 330 -3.92 -10.91 -2.28
C ILE A 330 -3.37 -10.19 -1.04
N ARG A 331 -4.17 -10.11 0.04
CA ARG A 331 -3.78 -9.45 1.29
C ARG A 331 -2.53 -10.08 1.91
N ASN A 332 -2.44 -11.40 1.88
CA ASN A 332 -1.31 -12.14 2.46
C ASN A 332 -0.07 -12.11 1.56
N ASN A 333 -0.22 -11.80 0.26
CA ASN A 333 0.87 -11.78 -0.73
C ASN A 333 1.20 -10.35 -1.22
N ARG A 334 0.90 -9.30 -0.43
CA ARG A 334 1.16 -7.90 -0.82
C ARG A 334 2.63 -7.59 -1.14
N LEU A 335 3.55 -8.35 -0.56
CA LEU A 335 5.00 -8.25 -0.80
C LEU A 335 5.51 -9.25 -1.84
N ASP A 336 4.63 -9.94 -2.54
CA ASP A 336 4.94 -10.90 -3.63
C ASP A 336 4.00 -10.67 -4.82
N ARG A 337 4.28 -9.60 -5.57
CA ARG A 337 3.51 -9.25 -6.77
C ARG A 337 3.42 -10.42 -7.75
N GLN A 338 4.50 -11.19 -7.93
CA GLN A 338 4.53 -12.28 -8.92
C GLN A 338 3.58 -13.42 -8.54
N ALA A 339 3.52 -13.80 -7.26
CA ALA A 339 2.55 -14.78 -6.78
C ALA A 339 1.11 -14.33 -7.04
N VAL A 340 0.81 -13.05 -6.81
CA VAL A 340 -0.52 -12.48 -7.09
C VAL A 340 -0.84 -12.45 -8.57
N VAL A 341 0.06 -11.97 -9.42
CA VAL A 341 -0.13 -11.97 -10.89
C VAL A 341 -0.41 -13.39 -11.39
N LYS A 342 0.36 -14.38 -10.94
CA LYS A 342 0.18 -15.78 -11.33
C LYS A 342 -1.18 -16.32 -10.88
N ARG A 343 -1.61 -16.02 -9.65
CA ARG A 343 -2.92 -16.42 -9.14
C ARG A 343 -4.06 -15.82 -9.96
N LEU A 344 -3.97 -14.54 -10.32
CA LEU A 344 -4.98 -13.88 -11.15
C LEU A 344 -5.06 -14.47 -12.56
N GLN A 345 -3.93 -14.84 -13.16
CA GLN A 345 -3.89 -15.50 -14.47
C GLN A 345 -4.57 -16.88 -14.44
N GLN A 346 -4.33 -17.68 -13.40
CA GLN A 346 -4.93 -19.01 -13.24
C GLN A 346 -6.47 -18.94 -13.15
N ILE A 347 -7.00 -17.94 -12.47
CA ILE A 347 -8.45 -17.72 -12.35
C ILE A 347 -9.07 -17.38 -13.71
N HIS A 348 -8.39 -16.55 -14.52
CA HIS A 348 -8.87 -16.18 -15.86
C HIS A 348 -8.82 -17.34 -16.86
N SER A 349 -7.83 -18.23 -16.77
CA SER A 349 -7.73 -19.41 -17.63
C SER A 349 -8.73 -20.50 -17.27
N GLY A 350 -9.07 -20.66 -15.98
CA GLY A 350 -10.04 -21.66 -15.51
C GLY A 350 -11.51 -21.31 -15.73
N GLY A 351 -11.82 -20.07 -16.12
CA GLY A 351 -13.19 -19.63 -16.46
C GLY A 351 -13.54 -19.76 -17.95
N ARG A 352 -12.65 -20.33 -18.77
CA ARG A 352 -12.83 -20.53 -20.22
C ARG A 352 -12.91 -22.01 -20.65
N SER A 353 -12.99 -22.94 -19.70
CA SER A 353 -13.11 -24.38 -19.97
C SER A 353 -14.53 -24.88 -19.77
#